data_AF-A0A2K0UTA3-F1
#
_entry.id   AF-A0A2K0UTA3-F1
#
_cell.length_a   1.000
_cell.length_b   1.000
_cell.length_c   1.000
_cell.angle_alpha   90.00
_cell.angle_beta   90.00
_cell.angle_gamma   90.00
#
_symmetry.space_group_name_H-M   'P 1'
#
loop_
_entity.id
_entity.type
_entity.pdbx_description
1 polymer ?
#
loop_
_entity_poly.entity_id
_entity_poly.type
_entity_poly.pdbx_seq_one_letter_code
_entity_poly.pdbx_strand_id
1 'polypeptide(L)' 'MVSKAHELDYPKHVWSPAGGWYAQPANWRANTLIAGVVMAGIVAVTWKFSAGREQWAHRPEQGQWYASRQYAIQFRIGEF' A
#
# COMPACT_ATOMS: atom_id res chain seq x y z
N MET A 1 17.79 47.29 -7.56
CA MET A 1 18.62 46.43 -8.43
C MET A 1 18.40 44.98 -8.00
N VAL A 2 17.56 44.23 -8.72
CA VAL A 2 17.51 42.77 -8.58
C VAL A 2 18.21 42.24 -9.81
N SER A 3 19.43 41.72 -9.64
CA SER A 3 20.18 41.12 -10.74
C SER A 3 19.35 39.94 -11.26
N LYS A 4 19.04 39.94 -12.57
CA LYS A 4 18.58 38.74 -13.27
C LYS A 4 19.59 37.65 -12.97
N ALA A 5 19.22 36.70 -12.12
CA ALA A 5 19.95 35.46 -12.00
C ALA A 5 20.02 34.90 -13.43
N HIS A 6 21.23 34.57 -13.89
CA HIS A 6 21.49 33.96 -15.18
C HIS A 6 20.51 32.80 -15.37
N GLU A 7 19.45 33.03 -16.14
CA GLU A 7 18.51 31.99 -16.51
C GLU A 7 19.32 31.04 -17.39
N LEU A 8 19.84 29.98 -16.77
CA LEU A 8 20.67 28.98 -17.42
C LEU A 8 19.92 28.54 -18.68
N ASP A 9 20.49 28.76 -19.85
CA ASP A 9 19.87 28.36 -21.12
C ASP A 9 19.81 26.83 -21.18
N TYR A 10 18.64 26.28 -20.86
CA TYR A 10 18.36 24.86 -21.05
C TYR A 10 17.41 24.65 -22.23
N PRO A 11 17.60 23.57 -23.00
CA PRO A 11 16.81 23.32 -24.21
C PRO A 11 15.34 23.04 -23.84
N LYS A 12 14.45 23.99 -24.13
CA LYS A 12 13.02 23.91 -23.80
C LYS A 12 12.24 22.84 -24.59
N HIS A 13 12.79 22.40 -25.72
CA HIS A 13 12.15 21.42 -26.60
C HIS A 13 12.48 19.96 -26.23
N VAL A 14 13.41 19.75 -25.29
CA VAL A 14 13.78 18.41 -24.83
C VAL A 14 12.78 17.96 -23.79
N TRP A 15 12.15 16.82 -24.04
CA TRP A 15 11.22 16.19 -23.12
C TRP A 15 11.83 14.93 -22.51
N SER A 16 11.58 14.72 -21.22
CA SER A 16 11.93 13.49 -20.49
C SER A 16 10.73 13.10 -19.62
N PRO A 17 10.46 11.79 -19.46
CA PRO A 17 9.33 11.30 -18.67
C PRO A 17 9.41 11.70 -17.19
N ALA A 18 10.62 11.89 -16.64
CA ALA A 18 10.81 12.34 -15.26
C ALA A 18 10.74 13.88 -15.10
N GLY A 19 10.59 14.63 -16.19
CA GLY A 19 10.75 16.08 -16.25
C GLY A 19 12.12 16.52 -16.77
N GLY A 20 12.29 17.83 -16.91
CA GLY A 20 13.53 18.47 -17.37
C GLY A 20 14.17 19.34 -16.28
N TRP A 21 15.00 20.29 -16.68
CA TRP A 21 15.65 21.23 -15.77
C TRP A 21 14.61 22.10 -15.05
N TYR A 22 14.65 22.06 -13.71
CA TYR A 22 13.80 22.86 -12.82
C TYR A 22 12.29 22.76 -13.14
N ALA A 23 11.80 21.54 -13.35
CA ALA A 23 10.39 21.31 -13.68
C ALA A 23 9.45 21.84 -12.57
N GLN A 24 8.70 22.90 -12.87
CA GLN A 24 7.67 23.49 -12.01
C GLN A 24 6.36 23.64 -12.79
N PRO A 25 5.65 22.54 -13.08
CA PRO A 25 4.40 22.61 -13.82
C PRO A 25 3.34 23.36 -12.99
N ALA A 26 2.56 24.22 -13.64
CA ALA A 26 1.52 25.02 -12.98
C ALA A 26 0.50 24.14 -12.21
N ASN A 27 0.26 22.92 -12.69
CA ASN A 27 -0.75 22.00 -12.14
C ASN A 27 -0.17 20.93 -11.20
N TRP A 28 1.02 21.14 -10.62
CA TRP A 28 1.69 20.12 -9.80
C TRP A 28 0.79 19.56 -8.68
N ARG A 29 -0.04 20.41 -8.04
CA ARG A 29 -0.93 19.99 -6.94
C ARG A 29 -1.98 18.98 -7.41
N ALA A 30 -2.65 19.27 -8.53
CA ALA A 30 -3.67 18.40 -9.08
C ALA A 30 -3.05 17.07 -9.56
N ASN A 31 -1.90 17.12 -10.23
CA ASN A 31 -1.22 15.92 -10.71
C ASN A 31 -0.79 15.02 -9.55
N THR A 32 -0.23 15.58 -8.48
CA THR A 32 0.14 14.83 -7.28
C THR A 32 -1.08 14.25 -6.57
N LEU A 33 -2.19 15.00 -6.51
CA LEU A 33 -3.44 14.49 -5.94
C LEU A 33 -3.96 13.28 -6.73
N ILE A 34 -3.98 13.37 -8.06
CA ILE A 34 -4.41 12.26 -8.94
C ILE A 34 -3.51 11.05 -8.72
N ALA A 35 -2.18 11.23 -8.71
CA ALA A 35 -1.25 10.15 -8.46
C ALA A 35 -1.49 9.48 -7.09
N GLY A 36 -1.71 10.29 -6.04
CA GLY A 36 -2.02 9.81 -4.70
C GLY A 36 -3.32 9.01 -4.65
N VAL A 37 -4.38 9.49 -5.29
CA VAL A 37 -5.69 8.79 -5.35
C VAL A 37 -5.56 7.45 -6.07
N VAL A 38 -4.83 7.41 -7.19
CA VAL A 38 -4.60 6.15 -7.92
C VAL A 38 -3.82 5.15 -7.07
N MET A 39 -2.73 5.58 -6.42
CA MET A 39 -1.97 4.71 -5.53
C MET A 39 -2.80 4.18 -4.36
N ALA A 40 -3.57 5.05 -3.71
CA ALA A 40 -4.46 4.67 -2.62
C ALA A 40 -5.52 3.66 -3.08
N GLY A 41 -6.08 3.84 -4.28
CA GLY A 41 -7.02 2.90 -4.89
C GLY A 41 -6.41 1.52 -5.11
N ILE A 42 -5.19 1.45 -5.66
CA ILE A 42 -4.47 0.19 -5.87
C ILE A 42 -4.21 -0.52 -4.54
N VAL A 43 -3.74 0.22 -3.53
CA VAL A 43 -3.50 -0.33 -2.18
C VAL A 43 -4.79 -0.86 -1.57
N ALA A 44 -5.89 -0.11 -1.64
CA ALA A 44 -7.17 -0.51 -1.06
C ALA A 44 -7.72 -1.81 -1.71
N VAL A 45 -7.65 -1.91 -3.04
CA VAL A 45 -8.08 -3.12 -3.78
C VAL A 45 -7.21 -4.32 -3.40
N THR A 46 -5.88 -4.13 -3.42
CA THR A 46 -4.92 -5.20 -3.10
C THR A 46 -5.06 -5.66 -1.66
N TRP A 47 -5.24 -4.73 -0.72
CA TRP A 47 -5.50 -5.04 0.68
C TRP A 47 -6.76 -5.87 0.84
N LYS A 48 -7.89 -5.43 0.28
CA LYS A 48 -9.16 -6.17 0.37
C LYS A 48 -9.02 -7.58 -0.22
N PHE A 49 -8.34 -7.70 -1.36
CA PHE A 49 -8.08 -8.98 -2.01
C PHE A 49 -7.25 -9.92 -1.14
N SER A 50 -6.21 -9.38 -0.49
CA SER A 50 -5.31 -10.11 0.42
C SER A 50 -6.04 -10.53 1.70
N ALA A 51 -6.73 -9.60 2.36
CA ALA A 51 -7.46 -9.86 3.60
C ALA A 51 -8.54 -10.94 3.44
N GLY A 52 -9.21 -11.00 2.28
CA GLY A 52 -10.18 -12.07 2.00
C GLY A 52 -9.56 -13.46 1.75
N ARG A 53 -8.24 -13.54 1.54
CA ARG A 53 -7.50 -14.80 1.32
C ARG A 53 -6.66 -15.22 2.52
N GLU A 54 -6.51 -14.32 3.48
CA GLU A 54 -5.69 -14.56 4.65
C GLU A 54 -6.39 -15.56 5.58
N GLN A 55 -5.95 -16.82 5.53
CA GLN A 55 -6.34 -17.82 6.51
C GLN A 55 -5.45 -17.69 7.73
N TRP A 56 -5.85 -16.85 8.69
CA TRP A 56 -5.23 -16.82 10.01
C TRP A 56 -5.44 -18.15 10.74
N ALA A 57 -4.63 -18.41 11.77
CA ALA A 57 -4.99 -19.36 12.81
C ALA A 57 -6.26 -18.86 13.52
N HIS A 58 -7.42 -19.18 12.95
CA HIS A 58 -8.71 -18.87 13.55
C HIS A 58 -8.85 -19.71 14.83
N ARG A 59 -9.60 -19.20 15.82
CA ARG A 59 -10.04 -20.08 16.90
C ARG A 59 -10.70 -21.30 16.25
N PRO A 60 -10.45 -22.50 16.78
CA PRO A 60 -11.07 -23.68 16.26
C PRO A 60 -12.59 -23.47 16.20
N GLU A 61 -13.19 -23.67 15.02
CA GLU A 61 -14.63 -23.49 14.82
C GLU A 61 -15.40 -24.44 15.75
N GLN A 62 -16.60 -24.05 16.16
CA GLN A 62 -17.49 -24.96 16.88
C GLN A 62 -17.97 -26.02 15.90
N GLY A 63 -17.71 -27.30 16.18
CA GLY A 63 -18.11 -28.42 15.34
C GLY A 63 -17.01 -29.02 14.45
N GLN A 64 -15.90 -28.31 14.19
CA GLN A 64 -14.77 -28.88 13.46
C GLN A 64 -13.92 -29.77 14.38
N TRP A 65 -13.37 -30.85 13.81
CA TRP A 65 -12.51 -31.78 14.53
C TRP A 65 -11.07 -31.25 14.59
N TYR A 66 -10.53 -31.12 15.81
CA TYR A 66 -9.15 -30.71 16.05
C TYR A 66 -8.50 -31.72 16.99
N ALA A 67 -7.39 -32.32 16.57
CA ALA A 67 -6.64 -33.26 17.41
C ALA A 67 -6.26 -32.63 18.76
N SER A 68 -5.80 -31.37 18.76
CA SER A 68 -5.43 -30.61 19.97
C SER A 68 -6.57 -30.41 20.97
N ARG A 69 -7.83 -30.35 20.53
CA ARG A 69 -8.99 -30.23 21.44
C ARG A 69 -9.21 -31.49 22.27
N GLN A 70 -8.98 -32.67 21.69
CA GLN A 70 -9.16 -33.95 22.39
C GLN A 70 -8.17 -34.08 23.55
N TYR A 71 -6.91 -33.70 23.33
CA TYR A 71 -5.91 -33.67 24.41
C TYR A 71 -6.30 -32.70 25.53
N ALA A 72 -6.77 -31.49 25.21
CA ALA A 72 -7.22 -30.52 26.21
C ALA A 72 -8.44 -31.02 27.02
N ILE A 73 -9.32 -31.78 26.39
CA ILE A 73 -10.45 -32.45 27.05
C ILE A 73 -9.92 -33.50 28.03
N GLN A 74 -8.98 -34.37 27.64
CA GLN A 74 -8.37 -35.36 28.54
C GLN A 74 -7.77 -34.71 29.81
N PHE A 75 -7.01 -33.62 29.67
CA PHE A 75 -6.48 -32.85 30.81
C PHE A 75 -7.58 -32.31 31.73
N ARG A 76 -8.72 -31.90 31.18
CA ARG A 76 -9.84 -31.37 31.97
C ARG A 76 -10.63 -32.47 32.68
N ILE A 77 -10.78 -33.65 32.09
CA ILE A 77 -11.55 -34.75 32.70
C ILE A 77 -10.70 -35.48 33.77
N GLY A 78 -9.37 -35.27 33.78
CA GLY A 78 -8.49 -35.86 34.80
C GLY A 78 -8.17 -37.34 34.56
N GLU A 79 -8.34 -37.81 33.32
CA GLU A 79 -8.02 -39.18 32.91
C GLU A 79 -6.51 -39.25 32.57
N PHE A 80 -5.70 -39.51 33.60
CA PHE A 80 -4.27 -39.87 33.51
C PHE A 80 -3.99 -41.11 34.34
#